data_AF-A0A2V9E2E7-F1
#
_entry.id   AF-A0A2V9E2E7-F1
#
_cell.length_a   1.000
_cell.length_b   1.000
_cell.length_c   1.000
_cell.angle_alpha   90.00
_cell.angle_beta   90.00
_cell.angle_gamma   90.00
#
_symmetry.space_group_name_H-M   'P 1'
#
loop_
_entity.id
_entity.type
_entity.pdbx_description
1 polymer ?
#
loop_
_entity_poly.entity_id
_entity_poly.type
_entity_poly.pdbx_seq_one_letter_code
_entity_poly.pdbx_strand_id
1 'polypeptide(L)'
;MRKWAEEADLKKWAALAIVAALAVTLTLGSVIVLVGATISISRMTNPAMRALATVAELLTGMLWLVGTVYIVTHLGVLIFGKDGSPRR
;
A
#
# COMPACT_ATOMS: atom_id res chain seq x y z
N MET A 1 -22.29 -2.75 30.33
CA MET A 1 -21.24 -1.84 29.85
C MET A 1 -19.96 -2.56 29.42
N ARG A 2 -19.40 -3.50 30.21
CA ARG A 2 -18.15 -4.23 29.87
C ARG A 2 -18.18 -4.98 28.51
N LYS A 3 -19.27 -5.67 28.18
CA LYS A 3 -19.43 -6.41 26.90
C LYS A 3 -19.35 -5.51 25.65
N TRP A 4 -19.86 -4.28 25.76
CA TRP A 4 -19.84 -3.29 24.66
C TRP A 4 -18.44 -2.74 24.38
N ALA A 5 -17.62 -2.59 25.42
CA ALA A 5 -16.22 -2.17 25.28
C ALA A 5 -15.38 -3.27 24.60
N GLU A 6 -15.60 -4.53 24.98
CA GLU A 6 -14.89 -5.69 24.44
C GLU A 6 -15.17 -5.91 22.94
N GLU A 7 -16.42 -5.72 22.50
CA GLU A 7 -16.79 -5.77 21.08
C GLU A 7 -16.20 -4.60 20.26
N ALA A 8 -16.11 -3.40 20.86
CA ALA A 8 -15.52 -2.25 20.20
C ALA A 8 -14.01 -2.42 19.98
N ASP A 9 -13.31 -3.00 20.96
CA ASP A 9 -11.89 -3.34 20.84
C ASP A 9 -11.66 -4.43 19.78
N LEU A 10 -12.47 -5.49 19.76
CA LEU A 10 -12.33 -6.55 18.75
C LEU A 10 -12.47 -6.01 17.32
N LYS A 11 -13.42 -5.09 17.08
CA LYS A 11 -13.62 -4.46 15.78
C LYS A 11 -12.42 -3.61 15.36
N LYS A 12 -11.79 -2.90 16.29
CA LYS A 12 -10.58 -2.11 16.04
C LYS A 12 -9.39 -3.01 15.69
N TRP A 13 -9.21 -4.11 16.42
CA TRP A 13 -8.16 -5.10 16.12
C TRP A 13 -8.36 -5.77 14.76
N ALA A 14 -9.60 -6.15 14.42
CA ALA A 14 -9.93 -6.71 13.12
C ALA A 14 -9.65 -5.70 11.99
N ALA A 15 -10.05 -4.44 12.16
CA ALA A 15 -9.74 -3.38 11.20
C ALA A 15 -8.24 -3.18 11.02
N LEU A 16 -7.47 -3.20 12.12
CA LEU A 16 -6.01 -3.05 12.07
C LEU A 16 -5.38 -4.19 11.30
N ALA A 17 -5.80 -5.43 11.56
CA ALA A 17 -5.33 -6.60 10.85
C ALA A 17 -5.61 -6.53 9.34
N ILE A 18 -6.79 -6.03 8.95
CA ILE A 18 -7.15 -5.84 7.53
C ILE A 18 -6.25 -4.79 6.87
N VAL A 19 -6.04 -3.63 7.52
CA VAL A 19 -5.18 -2.56 6.98
C VAL A 19 -3.73 -3.05 6.86
N ALA A 20 -3.24 -3.79 7.86
CA ALA A 20 -1.91 -4.38 7.83
C ALA A 20 -1.77 -5.41 6.71
N ALA A 21 -2.74 -6.32 6.56
CA ALA A 21 -2.76 -7.29 5.48
C ALA A 21 -2.75 -6.61 4.10
N LEU A 22 -3.58 -5.57 3.93
CA LEU A 22 -3.60 -4.77 2.71
C LEU A 22 -2.23 -4.13 2.42
N ALA A 23 -1.58 -3.54 3.42
CA ALA A 23 -0.25 -2.94 3.26
C ALA A 23 0.79 -3.97 2.80
N VAL A 24 0.78 -5.16 3.41
CA VAL A 24 1.66 -6.27 3.02
C VAL A 24 1.36 -6.73 1.60
N THR A 25 0.09 -6.93 1.24
CA THR A 25 -0.31 -7.36 -0.11
C THR A 25 0.10 -6.34 -1.17
N LEU A 26 -0.11 -5.04 -0.93
CA LEU A 26 0.30 -3.99 -1.87
C LEU A 26 1.82 -3.94 -2.01
N THR A 27 2.55 -4.07 -0.90
CA THR A 27 4.01 -4.08 -0.93
C THR A 27 4.55 -5.29 -1.70
N LEU A 28 4.04 -6.49 -1.43
CA LEU A 28 4.42 -7.70 -2.18
C LEU A 28 4.04 -7.60 -3.66
N GLY A 29 2.85 -7.05 -3.96
CA GLY A 29 2.40 -6.76 -5.32
C GLY A 29 3.38 -5.85 -6.06
N SER A 30 3.84 -4.77 -5.42
CA SER A 30 4.85 -3.88 -5.99
C SER A 30 6.16 -4.61 -6.31
N VAL A 31 6.64 -5.46 -5.39
CA VAL A 31 7.90 -6.19 -5.57
C VAL A 31 7.78 -7.14 -6.76
N ILE A 32 6.69 -7.88 -6.87
CA ILE A 32 6.46 -8.81 -8.00
C ILE A 32 6.47 -8.06 -9.33
N VAL A 33 5.74 -6.93 -9.41
CA VAL A 33 5.67 -6.12 -10.64
C VAL A 33 7.03 -5.54 -10.99
N LEU A 34 7.74 -4.95 -10.02
CA LEU A 34 9.05 -4.34 -10.22
C LEU A 34 10.09 -5.37 -10.62
N VAL A 35 10.21 -6.49 -9.89
CA VAL A 35 11.17 -7.56 -10.23
C VAL A 35 10.87 -8.14 -11.62
N GLY A 36 9.59 -8.33 -11.96
CA GLY A 36 9.19 -8.75 -13.30
C GLY A 36 9.65 -7.76 -14.39
N ALA A 37 9.48 -6.46 -14.13
CA ALA A 37 9.98 -5.40 -15.01
C ALA A 37 11.52 -5.44 -15.12
N THR A 38 12.24 -5.54 -14.00
CA THR A 38 13.71 -5.61 -13.98
C THR A 38 14.24 -6.77 -14.81
N ILE A 39 13.64 -7.97 -14.65
CA ILE A 39 14.04 -9.17 -15.41
C ILE A 39 13.78 -8.96 -16.91
N SER A 40 12.65 -8.36 -17.27
CA SER A 40 12.31 -8.04 -18.66
C SER A 40 13.30 -7.05 -19.29
N ILE A 41 13.60 -5.96 -18.57
CA ILE A 41 14.55 -4.92 -18.99
C ILE A 41 15.96 -5.49 -19.15
N SER A 42 16.37 -6.37 -18.24
CA SER A 42 17.70 -6.99 -18.26
C SER A 42 17.94 -7.84 -19.51
N ARG A 43 16.87 -8.34 -20.13
CA ARG A 43 16.93 -9.13 -21.37
C ARG A 43 16.92 -8.27 -22.64
N MET A 44 16.75 -6.95 -22.52
CA MET A 44 16.72 -6.07 -23.68
C MET A 44 18.12 -5.82 -24.24
N THR A 45 18.27 -6.03 -25.55
CA THR A 45 19.52 -5.82 -26.28
C THR A 45 19.67 -4.38 -26.80
N ASN A 46 18.56 -3.70 -27.12
CA ASN A 46 18.59 -2.32 -27.60
C ASN A 46 18.80 -1.35 -26.41
N PRO A 47 19.90 -0.57 -26.40
CA PRO A 47 20.25 0.30 -25.27
C PRO A 47 19.26 1.46 -25.07
N ALA A 48 18.72 2.04 -26.15
CA ALA A 48 17.76 3.13 -26.06
C ALA A 48 16.42 2.64 -25.46
N MET A 49 15.95 1.48 -25.90
CA MET A 49 14.75 0.84 -25.33
C MET A 49 14.94 0.46 -23.87
N ARG A 50 16.12 -0.06 -23.51
CA ARG A 50 16.45 -0.40 -22.12
C ARG A 50 16.39 0.83 -21.21
N ALA A 51 16.98 1.96 -21.65
CA ALA A 51 16.95 3.21 -20.88
C ALA A 51 15.53 3.71 -20.65
N LEU A 52 14.69 3.73 -21.71
CA LEU A 52 13.28 4.13 -21.58
C LEU A 52 12.50 3.20 -20.64
N ALA A 53 12.73 1.90 -20.75
CA ALA A 53 12.06 0.91 -19.91
C ALA A 53 12.49 1.03 -18.44
N THR A 54 13.76 1.32 -18.14
CA THR A 54 14.23 1.62 -16.78
C THR A 54 13.55 2.88 -16.22
N VAL A 55 13.39 3.94 -17.01
CA VAL A 55 12.65 5.13 -16.56
C VAL A 55 11.19 4.78 -16.24
N ALA A 56 10.54 4.00 -17.10
CA ALA A 56 9.16 3.54 -16.87
C ALA A 56 9.04 2.65 -15.62
N GLU A 57 10.01 1.78 -15.36
CA GLU A 57 10.09 0.96 -14.15
C GLU A 57 10.17 1.84 -12.90
N LEU A 58 11.03 2.85 -12.89
CA LEU A 58 11.16 3.78 -11.76
C LEU A 58 9.87 4.57 -11.51
N LEU A 59 9.22 5.06 -12.57
CA LEU A 59 7.92 5.73 -12.45
C LEU A 59 6.85 4.79 -11.91
N THR A 60 6.85 3.54 -12.36
CA THR A 60 5.93 2.50 -11.85
C THR A 60 6.18 2.24 -10.37
N GLY A 61 7.44 2.14 -9.94
CA GLY A 61 7.82 1.98 -8.54
C GLY A 61 7.39 3.17 -7.67
N MET A 62 7.59 4.39 -8.17
CA MET A 62 7.14 5.61 -7.50
C MET A 62 5.61 5.61 -7.31
N LEU A 63 4.86 5.27 -8.35
CA LEU A 63 3.39 5.19 -8.29
C LEU A 63 2.92 4.14 -7.29
N TRP A 64 3.55 2.96 -7.27
CA TRP A 64 3.26 1.91 -6.30
C TRP A 64 3.53 2.37 -4.86
N LEU A 65 4.67 3.03 -4.63
CA LEU A 65 5.06 3.50 -3.31
C LEU A 65 4.09 4.58 -2.80
N VAL A 66 3.87 5.63 -3.59
CA VAL A 66 2.95 6.71 -3.22
C VAL A 66 1.52 6.20 -3.08
N GLY A 67 1.06 5.35 -3.99
CA GLY A 67 -0.27 4.74 -3.94
C GLY A 67 -0.46 3.89 -2.69
N THR A 68 0.51 3.04 -2.35
CA THR A 68 0.44 2.19 -1.14
C THR A 68 0.38 3.03 0.12
N VAL A 69 1.27 4.03 0.26
CA VAL A 69 1.28 4.93 1.41
C VAL A 69 -0.05 5.68 1.51
N TYR A 70 -0.52 6.27 0.42
CA TYR A 70 -1.79 6.99 0.39
C TYR A 70 -2.97 6.12 0.82
N ILE A 71 -3.12 4.93 0.22
CA ILE A 71 -4.23 4.01 0.51
C ILE A 71 -4.20 3.60 1.98
N VAL A 72 -3.05 3.12 2.48
CA VAL A 72 -2.92 2.63 3.87
C VAL A 72 -3.16 3.75 4.87
N THR A 73 -2.58 4.93 4.67
CA THR A 73 -2.77 6.08 5.57
C THR A 73 -4.19 6.60 5.53
N HIS A 74 -4.79 6.75 4.34
CA HIS A 74 -6.14 7.27 4.19
C HIS A 74 -7.19 6.32 4.82
N LEU A 75 -7.07 5.01 4.59
CA LEU A 75 -7.91 4.01 5.25
C LEU A 75 -7.69 3.99 6.76
N GLY A 76 -6.45 4.09 7.23
CA GLY A 76 -6.15 4.17 8.65
C GLY A 76 -6.84 5.36 9.32
N VAL A 77 -6.75 6.55 8.71
CA VAL A 77 -7.43 7.76 9.22
C VAL A 77 -8.95 7.62 9.13
N LEU A 78 -9.49 7.06 8.05
CA LEU A 78 -10.93 6.88 7.88
C LEU A 78 -11.52 5.94 8.94
N ILE A 79 -10.80 4.86 9.27
CA ILE A 79 -11.27 3.83 10.20
C ILE A 79 -11.01 4.22 11.66
N PHE A 80 -9.83 4.76 11.98
CA PHE A 80 -9.41 5.04 13.36
C PHE A 80 -9.51 6.52 13.77
N GLY A 81 -9.66 7.44 12.82
CA GLY A 81 -9.77 8.88 13.10
C GLY A 81 -11.15 9.30 13.63
N LYS A 82 -12.14 8.40 13.63
CA LYS A 82 -13.54 8.69 13.97
C LYS A 82 -13.87 8.55 15.47
N ASP A 83 -12.86 8.65 16.35
CA ASP A 83 -13.00 8.41 17.79
C ASP A 83 -13.06 9.67 18.68
N GLY A 84 -13.31 10.87 18.14
CA GLY A 84 -13.82 11.98 18.95
C GLY A 84 -13.20 13.35 18.75
N SER A 85 -13.61 14.04 17.70
CA SER A 85 -13.62 15.50 17.73
C SER A 85 -15.02 16.01 17.37
N PRO A 86 -15.86 16.33 18.37
CA PRO A 86 -16.90 17.33 18.19
C PRO A 86 -16.25 18.71 18.36
N ARG A 87 -15.79 19.35 17.29
CA ARG A 87 -15.44 20.78 17.29
C ARG A 87 -15.83 21.35 15.92
N ARG A 88 -16.90 22.14 15.89
CA ARG A 88 -16.94 23.61 16.04
C ARG A 88 -16.66 24.29 14.71
#